data_AF-A0A7W8P8C8-F1
#
_entry.id   AF-A0A7W8P8C8-F1
#
_cell.length_a   1.000
_cell.length_b   1.000
_cell.length_c   1.000
_cell.angle_alpha   90.00
_cell.angle_beta   90.00
_cell.angle_gamma   90.00
#
_symmetry.space_group_name_H-M   'P 1'
#
loop_
_entity.id
_entity.type
_entity.pdbx_description
1 polymer ?
#
loop_
_entity_poly.entity_id
_entity_poly.type
_entity_poly.pdbx_seq_one_letter_code
_entity_poly.pdbx_strand_id
1 'polypeptide(L)'
;MSGIDATAATSARKFGVVGGLGPLASADVFFKLIKSTPATRDAEHFDAIFEQQPFRSADADSETLTQRKLYIFDLISSFEKRGVTTVVLPCFLSHTFIDELKANSPLQIVDMIDAVRSHVRRRFPAVRRVGVLASAHTRRRRLFEKYFAAPEFEVIHPRIGDGIDFVTEAVYGEDGVKSGNLRGRPAELLRAACEDLIEQGANVIVPGLTEIALVADELGALRVPLVDSNLAYAQYVVSGQYHTPETIFKVGVVGGVGPAATVDFIHKIVRATPARRDQDHLKLLVEQNPQIPDRTDNLIGDGPDPTISLYATCKKLETGGADLIAIPCNTAHAFVERIQPYLGVPIVNMLTVTVRYLRESFPALRSVGVLATCGTLASGVYEKALESHGLRQVVPAPALQARVMDAIYGKEGVKAGFTAGQCQQDLAAAIDGLIADGVEVIVLGCTELPLLIREPYVIGANGARVSVVDPTDVLAKQCVACATAPPR
;
A
#
# COMPACT_ATOMS: atom_id res chain seq x y z
N MET A 1 -37.43 -8.19 8.34
CA MET A 1 -37.99 -7.70 7.05
C MET A 1 -37.32 -6.37 6.79
N SER A 2 -36.56 -6.11 5.75
CA SER A 2 -36.40 -6.69 4.41
C SER A 2 -34.93 -6.62 4.02
N GLY A 3 -34.46 -7.59 3.24
CA GLY A 3 -33.06 -7.74 2.86
C GLY A 3 -32.52 -6.57 2.06
N ILE A 4 -31.29 -6.19 2.38
CA ILE A 4 -30.44 -5.41 1.50
C ILE A 4 -29.66 -6.44 0.70
N ASP A 5 -30.04 -6.58 -0.57
CA ASP A 5 -29.29 -7.34 -1.56
C ASP A 5 -27.83 -6.88 -1.55
N ALA A 6 -26.94 -7.81 -1.20
CA ALA A 6 -25.52 -7.68 -1.47
C ALA A 6 -25.28 -7.93 -2.97
N THR A 7 -25.78 -7.04 -3.83
CA THR A 7 -25.19 -6.86 -5.15
C THR A 7 -23.88 -6.12 -4.94
N ALA A 8 -22.82 -6.86 -4.62
CA ALA A 8 -21.46 -6.38 -4.81
C ALA A 8 -21.36 -5.96 -6.27
N ALA A 9 -21.30 -4.65 -6.52
CA ALA A 9 -20.98 -4.12 -7.82
C ALA A 9 -19.62 -4.72 -8.22
N THR A 10 -19.63 -5.74 -9.08
CA THR A 10 -18.41 -6.21 -9.72
C THR A 10 -17.90 -5.04 -10.55
N SER A 11 -16.99 -4.25 -10.00
CA SER A 11 -16.28 -3.21 -10.75
C SER A 11 -15.81 -3.85 -12.05
N ALA A 12 -16.16 -3.26 -13.19
CA ALA A 12 -15.76 -3.79 -14.49
C ALA A 12 -14.24 -3.98 -14.50
N ARG A 13 -13.79 -5.25 -14.56
CA ARG A 13 -12.36 -5.57 -14.55
C ARG A 13 -11.76 -5.01 -15.84
N LYS A 14 -10.73 -4.19 -15.69
CA LYS A 14 -9.94 -3.65 -16.79
C LYS A 14 -8.57 -4.29 -16.79
N PHE A 15 -8.21 -4.96 -17.88
CA PHE A 15 -6.97 -5.72 -18.00
C PHE A 15 -5.88 -4.90 -18.69
N GLY A 16 -4.67 -4.89 -18.13
CA GLY A 16 -3.48 -4.34 -18.76
C GLY A 16 -2.50 -5.47 -19.09
N VAL A 17 -2.30 -5.76 -20.37
CA VAL A 17 -1.40 -6.81 -20.85
C VAL A 17 -0.04 -6.23 -21.23
N VAL A 18 1.01 -6.71 -20.57
CA VAL A 18 2.40 -6.30 -20.84
C VAL A 18 2.92 -7.00 -22.10
N GLY A 19 3.07 -6.27 -23.21
CA GLY A 19 3.49 -6.83 -24.51
C GLY A 19 4.99 -6.80 -24.79
N GLY A 20 5.72 -5.86 -24.21
CA GLY A 20 7.10 -5.56 -24.65
C GLY A 20 8.21 -6.54 -24.25
N LEU A 21 7.89 -7.63 -23.54
CA LEU A 21 8.87 -8.66 -23.11
C LEU A 21 8.98 -9.85 -24.08
N GLY A 22 8.03 -9.96 -25.01
CA GLY A 22 7.89 -11.03 -25.99
C GLY A 22 6.66 -10.76 -26.85
N PRO A 23 6.78 -10.00 -27.95
CA PRO A 23 5.62 -9.44 -28.66
C PRO A 23 4.63 -10.51 -29.15
N LEU A 24 5.14 -11.55 -29.82
CA LEU A 24 4.31 -12.63 -30.38
C LEU A 24 3.59 -13.42 -29.28
N ALA A 25 4.33 -13.84 -28.26
CA ALA A 25 3.76 -14.64 -27.17
C ALA A 25 2.77 -13.83 -26.32
N SER A 26 3.03 -12.54 -26.12
CA SER A 26 2.11 -11.65 -25.41
C SER A 26 0.84 -11.38 -26.22
N ALA A 27 0.96 -11.25 -27.55
CA ALA A 27 -0.18 -11.13 -28.44
C ALA A 27 -1.03 -12.42 -28.46
N ASP A 28 -0.41 -13.60 -28.39
CA ASP A 28 -1.13 -14.87 -28.23
C ASP A 28 -1.89 -14.95 -26.90
N VAL A 29 -1.27 -14.56 -25.78
CA VAL A 29 -1.98 -14.46 -24.49
C VAL A 29 -3.14 -13.46 -24.57
N PHE A 30 -2.95 -12.31 -25.20
CA PHE A 30 -4.02 -11.33 -25.39
C PHE A 30 -5.16 -11.90 -26.24
N PHE A 31 -4.86 -12.55 -27.37
CA PHE A 31 -5.86 -13.22 -28.19
C PHE A 31 -6.63 -14.30 -27.40
N LYS A 32 -5.93 -15.14 -26.65
CA LYS A 32 -6.53 -16.18 -25.79
C LYS A 32 -7.34 -15.59 -24.64
N LEU A 33 -6.96 -14.43 -24.11
CA LEU A 33 -7.71 -13.68 -23.10
C LEU A 33 -9.06 -13.23 -23.66
N ILE A 34 -9.05 -12.60 -24.83
CA ILE A 34 -10.27 -12.18 -25.54
C ILE A 34 -11.14 -13.41 -25.85
N LYS A 35 -10.56 -14.49 -26.40
CA LYS A 35 -11.27 -15.74 -26.71
C LYS A 35 -11.89 -16.43 -25.48
N SER A 36 -11.25 -16.32 -24.32
CA SER A 36 -11.71 -16.96 -23.07
C SER A 36 -12.79 -16.16 -22.35
N THR A 37 -13.14 -14.98 -22.84
CA THR A 37 -14.20 -14.15 -22.27
C THR A 37 -15.56 -14.74 -22.66
N PRO A 38 -16.42 -15.11 -21.70
CA PRO A 38 -17.77 -15.57 -22.01
C PRO A 38 -18.56 -14.38 -22.57
N ALA A 39 -18.70 -14.31 -23.90
CA ALA A 39 -19.49 -13.27 -24.55
C ALA A 39 -20.75 -13.92 -25.12
N THR A 40 -21.88 -13.73 -24.43
CA THR A 40 -23.21 -13.92 -25.03
C THR A 40 -23.83 -12.59 -25.48
N ARG A 41 -23.29 -11.45 -25.02
CA ARG A 41 -23.64 -10.08 -25.46
C ARG A 41 -22.40 -9.17 -25.49
N ASP A 42 -22.40 -8.16 -26.36
CA ASP A 42 -21.30 -7.18 -26.49
C ASP A 42 -20.95 -6.44 -25.17
N ALA A 43 -21.92 -6.31 -24.26
CA ALA A 43 -21.76 -5.68 -22.95
C ALA A 43 -20.99 -6.53 -21.92
N GLU A 44 -20.64 -7.78 -22.25
CA GLU A 44 -19.89 -8.71 -21.36
C GLU A 44 -18.39 -8.74 -21.68
N HIS A 45 -17.93 -8.00 -22.70
CA HIS A 45 -16.51 -7.85 -22.99
C HIS A 45 -15.82 -6.96 -21.95
N PHE A 46 -14.74 -7.47 -21.35
CA PHE A 46 -13.90 -6.69 -20.45
C PHE A 46 -13.09 -5.64 -21.23
N ASP A 47 -12.87 -4.47 -20.63
CA ASP A 47 -11.95 -3.47 -21.14
C ASP A 47 -10.51 -4.02 -21.01
N ALA A 48 -9.74 -3.99 -22.10
CA ALA A 48 -8.38 -4.49 -22.11
C ALA A 48 -7.45 -3.58 -22.91
N ILE A 49 -6.27 -3.34 -22.36
CA ILE A 49 -5.18 -2.59 -22.98
C ILE A 49 -4.03 -3.56 -23.23
N PHE A 50 -3.56 -3.62 -24.48
CA PHE A 50 -2.31 -4.29 -24.83
C PHE A 50 -1.22 -3.24 -25.03
N GLU A 51 -0.20 -3.24 -24.16
CA GLU A 51 0.88 -2.25 -24.24
C GLU A 51 2.16 -2.86 -24.84
N GLN A 52 2.38 -2.55 -26.12
CA GLN A 52 3.58 -2.95 -26.85
C GLN A 52 4.64 -1.84 -26.82
N GLN A 53 5.29 -1.65 -25.67
CA GLN A 53 6.48 -0.80 -25.57
C GLN A 53 7.73 -1.69 -25.51
N PRO A 54 8.51 -1.87 -26.60
CA PRO A 54 9.58 -2.86 -26.61
C PRO A 54 10.62 -2.63 -25.50
N PHE A 55 10.88 -3.65 -24.68
CA PHE A 55 11.99 -3.62 -23.74
C PHE A 55 13.31 -3.78 -24.51
N ARG A 56 14.13 -2.72 -24.53
CA ARG A 56 15.42 -2.71 -25.22
C ARG A 56 16.53 -3.06 -24.22
N SER A 57 16.90 -4.33 -24.12
CA SER A 57 18.17 -4.72 -23.54
C SER A 57 18.68 -6.01 -24.18
N ALA A 58 19.98 -6.04 -24.46
CA ALA A 58 20.73 -7.22 -24.85
C ALA A 58 21.23 -7.91 -23.58
N ASP A 59 21.13 -9.23 -23.53
CA ASP A 59 21.73 -10.15 -22.54
C ASP A 59 21.13 -10.25 -21.14
N ALA A 60 21.02 -11.49 -20.64
CA ALA A 60 20.37 -11.88 -19.39
C ALA A 60 21.28 -11.80 -18.14
N ASP A 61 22.07 -10.73 -18.02
CA ASP A 61 22.88 -10.46 -16.84
C ASP A 61 22.10 -9.74 -15.73
N SER A 62 22.67 -9.63 -14.52
CA SER A 62 21.95 -9.12 -13.34
C SER A 62 21.48 -7.66 -13.52
N GLU A 63 22.25 -6.86 -14.27
CA GLU A 63 21.91 -5.47 -14.59
C GLU A 63 20.68 -5.38 -15.51
N THR A 64 20.56 -6.30 -16.47
CA THR A 64 19.38 -6.45 -17.33
C THR A 64 18.14 -6.86 -16.55
N LEU A 65 18.26 -7.68 -15.50
CA LEU A 65 17.12 -8.07 -14.68
C LEU A 65 16.54 -6.87 -13.93
N THR A 66 17.38 -6.00 -13.38
CA THR A 66 16.94 -4.75 -12.73
C THR A 66 16.26 -3.82 -13.72
N GLN A 67 16.83 -3.59 -14.90
CA GLN A 67 16.20 -2.78 -15.95
C GLN A 67 14.83 -3.33 -16.34
N ARG A 68 14.70 -4.66 -16.45
CA ARG A 68 13.42 -5.33 -16.74
C ARG A 68 12.39 -5.11 -15.63
N LYS A 69 12.80 -5.22 -14.35
CA LYS A 69 11.92 -4.94 -13.19
C LYS A 69 11.36 -3.52 -13.25
N LEU A 70 12.24 -2.53 -13.46
CA LEU A 70 11.87 -1.11 -13.54
C LEU A 70 10.93 -0.84 -14.71
N TYR A 71 11.26 -1.38 -15.90
CA TYR A 71 10.39 -1.27 -17.07
C TYR A 71 8.98 -1.83 -16.82
N ILE A 72 8.86 -3.02 -16.21
CA ILE A 72 7.55 -3.60 -15.88
C ILE A 72 6.82 -2.74 -14.86
N PHE A 73 7.52 -2.23 -13.85
CA PHE A 73 6.94 -1.37 -12.82
C PHE A 73 6.38 -0.06 -13.39
N ASP A 74 7.11 0.58 -14.31
CA ASP A 74 6.66 1.80 -14.98
C ASP A 74 5.41 1.56 -15.84
N LEU A 75 5.34 0.42 -16.52
CA LEU A 75 4.14 0.01 -17.25
C LEU A 75 2.94 -0.23 -16.33
N ILE A 76 3.15 -0.91 -15.21
CA ILE A 76 2.11 -1.13 -14.20
C ILE A 76 1.61 0.22 -13.66
N SER A 77 2.51 1.16 -13.40
CA SER A 77 2.15 2.52 -12.96
C SER A 77 1.37 3.31 -14.04
N SER A 78 1.71 3.11 -15.32
CA SER A 78 0.95 3.67 -16.45
C SER A 78 -0.46 3.08 -16.54
N PHE A 79 -0.59 1.77 -16.33
CA PHE A 79 -1.87 1.06 -16.27
C PHE A 79 -2.76 1.58 -15.14
N GLU A 80 -2.20 1.81 -13.95
CA GLU A 80 -2.93 2.36 -12.80
C GLU A 80 -3.56 3.72 -13.15
N LYS A 81 -2.79 4.62 -13.76
CA LYS A 81 -3.27 5.94 -14.22
C LYS A 81 -4.40 5.86 -15.25
N ARG A 82 -4.55 4.72 -15.93
CA ARG A 82 -5.57 4.47 -16.97
C ARG A 82 -6.74 3.63 -16.46
N GLY A 83 -6.82 3.42 -15.15
CA GLY A 83 -7.89 2.70 -14.48
C GLY A 83 -7.85 1.18 -14.69
N VAL A 84 -6.71 0.62 -15.09
CA VAL A 84 -6.52 -0.84 -15.12
C VAL A 84 -6.61 -1.36 -13.70
N THR A 85 -7.36 -2.44 -13.51
CA THR A 85 -7.51 -3.09 -12.19
C THR A 85 -6.64 -4.35 -12.09
N THR A 86 -6.28 -4.95 -13.23
CA THR A 86 -5.60 -6.25 -13.27
C THR A 86 -4.53 -6.30 -14.36
N VAL A 87 -3.30 -6.62 -13.97
CA VAL A 87 -2.14 -6.77 -14.83
C VAL A 87 -1.99 -8.23 -15.26
N VAL A 88 -1.87 -8.42 -16.57
CA VAL A 88 -1.53 -9.68 -17.21
C VAL A 88 -0.08 -9.59 -17.68
N LEU A 89 0.78 -10.43 -17.12
CA LEU A 89 2.22 -10.40 -17.33
C LEU A 89 2.68 -11.68 -18.03
N PRO A 90 2.58 -11.79 -19.37
CA PRO A 90 2.85 -13.01 -20.14
C PRO A 90 4.36 -13.31 -20.29
N CYS A 91 5.07 -13.47 -19.16
CA CYS A 91 6.49 -13.74 -19.13
C CYS A 91 6.88 -14.52 -17.86
N PHE A 92 7.21 -15.80 -17.99
CA PHE A 92 7.65 -16.64 -16.86
C PHE A 92 8.89 -16.08 -16.14
N LEU A 93 9.84 -15.48 -16.87
CA LEU A 93 11.02 -14.87 -16.25
C LEU A 93 10.64 -13.78 -15.25
N SER A 94 9.62 -12.97 -15.55
CA SER A 94 9.17 -11.89 -14.66
C SER A 94 8.58 -12.41 -13.35
N HIS A 95 8.16 -13.67 -13.31
CA HIS A 95 7.64 -14.30 -12.10
C HIS A 95 8.71 -14.78 -11.13
N THR A 96 9.99 -14.74 -11.53
CA THR A 96 11.09 -14.91 -10.58
C THR A 96 11.16 -13.77 -9.55
N PHE A 97 10.48 -12.65 -9.80
CA PHE A 97 10.44 -11.46 -8.94
C PHE A 97 9.02 -10.84 -8.83
N ILE A 98 7.96 -11.57 -9.17
CA ILE A 98 6.58 -11.03 -9.14
C ILE A 98 6.17 -10.55 -7.75
N ASP A 99 6.66 -11.19 -6.69
CA ASP A 99 6.40 -10.80 -5.30
C ASP A 99 6.89 -9.36 -5.02
N GLU A 100 8.01 -8.95 -5.62
CA GLU A 100 8.53 -7.57 -5.53
C GLU A 100 7.60 -6.57 -6.23
N LEU A 101 7.02 -6.94 -7.38
CA LEU A 101 6.07 -6.10 -8.11
C LEU A 101 4.74 -5.98 -7.36
N LYS A 102 4.22 -7.11 -6.86
CA LYS A 102 2.97 -7.17 -6.07
C LYS A 102 3.07 -6.33 -4.81
N ALA A 103 4.20 -6.38 -4.11
CA ALA A 103 4.43 -5.58 -2.89
C ALA A 103 4.45 -4.06 -3.13
N ASN A 104 4.66 -3.63 -4.38
CA ASN A 104 4.83 -2.22 -4.75
C ASN A 104 3.75 -1.70 -5.70
N SER A 105 2.70 -2.48 -5.99
CA SER A 105 1.59 -2.07 -6.85
C SER A 105 0.25 -2.26 -6.16
N PRO A 106 -0.69 -1.31 -6.27
CA PRO A 106 -2.06 -1.52 -5.83
C PRO A 106 -2.87 -2.38 -6.80
N LEU A 107 -2.34 -2.65 -8.01
CA LEU A 107 -3.03 -3.44 -9.02
C LEU A 107 -2.89 -4.94 -8.75
N GLN A 108 -3.91 -5.70 -9.10
CA GLN A 108 -3.81 -7.15 -9.11
C GLN A 108 -2.83 -7.60 -10.20
N ILE A 109 -1.71 -8.23 -9.84
CA ILE A 109 -0.80 -8.87 -10.81
C ILE A 109 -1.03 -10.38 -10.78
N VAL A 110 -1.57 -10.95 -11.86
CA VAL A 110 -1.95 -12.36 -11.90
C VAL A 110 -0.72 -13.25 -12.16
N ASP A 111 -0.50 -14.24 -11.28
CA ASP A 111 0.63 -15.16 -11.38
C ASP A 111 0.37 -16.27 -12.41
N MET A 112 1.22 -16.32 -13.43
CA MET A 112 1.14 -17.27 -14.54
C MET A 112 1.51 -18.70 -14.11
N ILE A 113 2.41 -18.89 -13.14
CA ILE A 113 2.80 -20.23 -12.68
C ILE A 113 1.68 -20.82 -11.84
N ASP A 114 1.06 -20.03 -10.96
CA ASP A 114 -0.14 -20.46 -10.23
C ASP A 114 -1.29 -20.81 -11.18
N ALA A 115 -1.47 -20.04 -12.26
CA ALA A 115 -2.47 -20.34 -13.28
C ALA A 115 -2.25 -21.71 -13.93
N VAL A 116 -1.02 -21.98 -14.37
CA VAL A 116 -0.64 -23.23 -15.02
C VAL A 116 -0.71 -24.40 -14.04
N ARG A 117 -0.24 -24.22 -12.80
CA ARG A 117 -0.37 -25.23 -11.73
C ARG A 117 -1.84 -25.54 -11.44
N SER A 118 -2.68 -24.52 -11.30
CA SER A 118 -4.12 -24.66 -11.08
C SER A 118 -4.80 -25.40 -12.23
N HIS A 119 -4.38 -25.14 -13.47
CA HIS A 119 -4.84 -25.88 -14.64
C HIS A 119 -4.41 -27.36 -14.58
N VAL A 120 -3.14 -27.65 -14.35
CA VAL A 120 -2.61 -29.03 -14.26
C VAL A 120 -3.35 -29.81 -13.18
N ARG A 121 -3.51 -29.23 -11.98
CA ARG A 121 -4.20 -29.87 -10.85
C ARG A 121 -5.67 -30.18 -11.18
N ARG A 122 -6.38 -29.26 -11.83
CA ARG A 122 -7.79 -29.45 -12.20
C ARG A 122 -7.96 -30.45 -13.34
N ARG A 123 -7.12 -30.39 -14.37
CA ARG A 123 -7.28 -31.19 -15.59
C ARG A 123 -6.66 -32.58 -15.50
N PHE A 124 -5.62 -32.73 -14.69
CA PHE A 124 -4.82 -33.95 -14.54
C PHE A 124 -4.55 -34.28 -13.05
N PRO A 125 -5.59 -34.54 -12.24
CA PRO A 125 -5.46 -34.69 -10.77
C PRO A 125 -4.58 -35.88 -10.32
N ALA A 126 -4.39 -36.88 -11.19
CA ALA A 126 -3.54 -38.04 -10.94
C ALA A 126 -2.05 -37.81 -11.24
N VAL A 127 -1.69 -36.70 -11.90
CA VAL A 127 -0.30 -36.39 -12.24
C VAL A 127 0.50 -36.14 -10.97
N ARG A 128 1.71 -36.70 -10.93
CA ARG A 128 2.71 -36.42 -9.88
C ARG A 128 4.03 -35.96 -10.49
N ARG A 129 4.43 -36.48 -11.66
CA ARG A 129 5.67 -36.06 -12.33
C ARG A 129 5.38 -35.14 -13.50
N VAL A 130 5.87 -33.90 -13.43
CA VAL A 130 5.64 -32.83 -14.41
C VAL A 130 6.95 -32.52 -15.13
N GLY A 131 6.97 -32.71 -16.45
CA GLY A 131 8.07 -32.27 -17.30
C GLY A 131 7.94 -30.80 -17.64
N VAL A 132 8.99 -29.99 -17.44
CA VAL A 132 8.93 -28.55 -17.68
C VAL A 132 9.96 -28.11 -18.70
N LEU A 133 9.48 -27.51 -19.81
CA LEU A 133 10.31 -26.89 -20.84
C LEU A 133 10.64 -25.44 -20.43
N ALA A 134 11.69 -25.28 -19.62
CA ALA A 134 12.08 -23.99 -19.04
C ALA A 134 13.45 -23.51 -19.56
N SER A 135 13.62 -22.19 -19.66
CA SER A 135 14.93 -21.59 -19.99
C SER A 135 15.98 -21.90 -18.93
N ALA A 136 17.27 -21.84 -19.33
CA ALA A 136 18.38 -22.00 -18.38
C ALA A 136 18.29 -21.07 -17.16
N HIS A 137 17.80 -19.83 -17.31
CA HIS A 137 17.64 -18.90 -16.20
C HIS A 137 16.54 -19.33 -15.21
N THR A 138 15.36 -19.68 -15.72
CA THR A 138 14.22 -20.08 -14.86
C THR A 138 14.49 -21.39 -14.12
N ARG A 139 15.22 -22.34 -14.74
CA ARG A 139 15.73 -23.55 -14.09
C ARG A 139 16.73 -23.24 -12.97
N ARG A 140 17.73 -22.39 -13.22
CA ARG A 140 18.70 -21.97 -12.17
C ARG A 140 18.04 -21.33 -10.96
N ARG A 141 16.94 -20.60 -11.16
CA ARG A 141 16.13 -20.00 -10.08
C ARG A 141 15.13 -20.96 -9.44
N ARG A 142 15.03 -22.20 -9.94
CA ARG A 142 14.10 -23.23 -9.48
C ARG A 142 12.65 -22.73 -9.41
N LEU A 143 12.27 -21.92 -10.41
CA LEU A 143 10.98 -21.23 -10.40
C LEU A 143 9.83 -22.24 -10.33
N PHE A 144 9.83 -23.26 -11.19
CA PHE A 144 8.73 -24.22 -11.23
C PHE A 144 8.71 -25.11 -10.00
N GLU A 145 9.85 -25.48 -9.44
CA GLU A 145 9.96 -26.27 -8.22
C GLU A 145 9.41 -25.56 -6.98
N LYS A 146 9.47 -24.21 -6.93
CA LYS A 146 8.84 -23.42 -5.85
C LYS A 146 7.31 -23.61 -5.84
N TYR A 147 6.68 -23.64 -7.02
CA TYR A 147 5.21 -23.70 -7.15
C TYR A 147 4.69 -25.13 -7.25
N PHE A 148 5.37 -26.00 -7.99
CA PHE A 148 5.09 -27.44 -8.12
C PHE A 148 5.90 -28.22 -7.08
N ALA A 149 5.71 -27.91 -5.81
CA ALA A 149 6.50 -28.46 -4.71
C ALA A 149 6.03 -29.87 -4.27
N ALA A 150 6.94 -30.63 -3.68
CA ALA A 150 6.66 -31.92 -3.07
C ALA A 150 5.78 -31.79 -1.81
N PRO A 151 4.96 -32.80 -1.47
CA PRO A 151 4.79 -34.09 -2.16
C PRO A 151 3.79 -34.05 -3.33
N GLU A 152 3.24 -32.87 -3.66
CA GLU A 152 2.18 -32.74 -4.67
C GLU A 152 2.70 -33.04 -6.09
N PHE A 153 3.87 -32.49 -6.43
CA PHE A 153 4.51 -32.68 -7.72
C PHE A 153 6.03 -32.93 -7.60
N GLU A 154 6.56 -33.63 -8.60
CA GLU A 154 7.98 -33.79 -8.89
C GLU A 154 8.24 -33.13 -10.26
N VAL A 155 9.04 -32.07 -10.28
CA VAL A 155 9.41 -31.35 -11.49
C VAL A 155 10.67 -31.96 -12.08
N ILE A 156 10.65 -32.26 -13.37
CA ILE A 156 11.81 -32.70 -14.16
C ILE A 156 12.01 -31.80 -15.38
N HIS A 157 13.25 -31.69 -15.85
CA HIS A 157 13.64 -30.86 -16.97
C HIS A 157 14.36 -31.67 -18.06
N PRO A 158 14.33 -31.23 -19.33
CA PRO A 158 15.10 -31.89 -20.38
C PRO A 158 16.59 -31.93 -20.04
N ARG A 159 17.22 -33.08 -20.28
CA ARG A 159 18.68 -33.25 -20.23
C ARG A 159 19.33 -32.40 -21.34
N ILE A 160 20.53 -31.91 -21.08
CA ILE A 160 21.32 -31.19 -22.08
C ILE A 160 22.01 -32.23 -22.96
N GLY A 161 21.67 -32.26 -24.26
CA GLY A 161 22.26 -33.18 -25.25
C GLY A 161 23.39 -32.51 -26.00
N ASP A 162 24.54 -33.17 -26.14
CA ASP A 162 25.71 -32.70 -26.91
C ASP A 162 26.16 -31.26 -26.59
N GLY A 163 25.96 -30.82 -25.34
CA GLY A 163 26.28 -29.45 -24.89
C GLY A 163 25.26 -28.38 -25.30
N ILE A 164 24.17 -28.75 -25.97
CA ILE A 164 23.12 -27.85 -26.45
C ILE A 164 21.88 -27.96 -25.55
N ASP A 165 21.44 -26.82 -25.04
CA ASP A 165 20.15 -26.70 -24.34
C ASP A 165 19.02 -26.49 -25.36
N PHE A 166 18.39 -27.58 -25.80
CA PHE A 166 17.38 -27.55 -26.87
C PHE A 166 16.23 -26.56 -26.61
N VAL A 167 15.80 -26.36 -25.36
CA VAL A 167 14.73 -25.40 -25.05
C VAL A 167 15.21 -23.96 -25.23
N THR A 168 16.39 -23.64 -24.73
CA THR A 168 16.95 -22.28 -24.86
C THR A 168 17.29 -21.97 -26.32
N GLU A 169 17.91 -22.92 -27.03
CA GLU A 169 18.23 -22.77 -28.47
C GLU A 169 16.97 -22.60 -29.32
N ALA A 170 15.94 -23.42 -29.09
CA ALA A 170 14.70 -23.33 -29.85
C ALA A 170 14.01 -21.96 -29.71
N VAL A 171 14.06 -21.35 -28.52
CA VAL A 171 13.34 -20.11 -28.26
C VAL A 171 14.19 -18.86 -28.53
N TYR A 172 15.45 -18.86 -28.09
CA TYR A 172 16.34 -17.69 -28.10
C TYR A 172 17.48 -17.78 -29.11
N GLY A 173 17.69 -18.93 -29.76
CA GLY A 173 18.72 -19.07 -30.80
C GLY A 173 18.46 -18.15 -32.00
N GLU A 174 19.44 -18.02 -32.88
CA GLU A 174 19.37 -17.14 -34.06
C GLU A 174 18.12 -17.40 -34.91
N ASP A 175 17.85 -18.69 -35.16
CA ASP A 175 16.65 -19.18 -35.86
C ASP A 175 15.49 -19.52 -34.92
N GLY A 176 15.49 -19.01 -33.68
CA GLY A 176 14.53 -19.38 -32.65
C GLY A 176 13.14 -18.78 -32.81
N VAL A 177 12.21 -19.24 -31.97
CA VAL A 177 10.80 -18.77 -31.96
C VAL A 177 10.70 -17.25 -31.77
N LYS A 178 11.58 -16.65 -30.95
CA LYS A 178 11.60 -15.19 -30.75
C LYS A 178 11.95 -14.39 -32.01
N SER A 179 12.69 -14.98 -32.93
CA SER A 179 13.02 -14.38 -34.24
C SER A 179 11.86 -14.49 -35.24
N GLY A 180 10.73 -15.09 -34.85
CA GLY A 180 9.55 -15.29 -35.68
C GLY A 180 9.48 -16.64 -36.39
N ASN A 181 10.44 -17.54 -36.14
CA ASN A 181 10.47 -18.87 -36.73
C ASN A 181 9.59 -19.83 -35.95
N LEU A 182 8.35 -20.02 -36.41
CA LEU A 182 7.36 -20.85 -35.73
C LEU A 182 7.33 -22.31 -36.20
N ARG A 183 8.22 -22.70 -37.12
CA ARG A 183 8.26 -24.03 -37.76
C ARG A 183 9.70 -24.51 -37.95
N GLY A 184 9.87 -25.78 -38.30
CA GLY A 184 11.18 -26.36 -38.61
C GLY A 184 12.03 -26.53 -37.35
N ARG A 185 13.28 -26.05 -37.40
CA ARG A 185 14.30 -26.31 -36.37
C ARG A 185 13.85 -26.04 -34.92
N PRO A 186 13.19 -24.91 -34.58
CA PRO A 186 12.67 -24.70 -33.23
C PRO A 186 11.68 -25.78 -32.75
N ALA A 187 10.77 -26.22 -33.63
CA ALA A 187 9.80 -27.27 -33.31
C ALA A 187 10.48 -28.63 -33.15
N GLU A 188 11.46 -28.95 -34.01
CA GLU A 188 12.26 -30.19 -33.91
C GLU A 188 13.03 -30.27 -32.58
N LEU A 189 13.67 -29.17 -32.18
CA LEU A 189 14.40 -29.08 -30.90
C LEU A 189 13.46 -29.22 -29.69
N LEU A 190 12.31 -28.54 -29.71
CA LEU A 190 11.31 -28.66 -28.64
C LEU A 190 10.70 -30.06 -28.59
N ARG A 191 10.51 -30.72 -29.74
CA ARG A 191 10.01 -32.08 -29.83
C ARG A 191 11.00 -33.07 -29.22
N ALA A 192 12.30 -32.93 -29.53
CA ALA A 192 13.35 -33.72 -28.90
C ALA A 192 13.40 -33.51 -27.38
N ALA A 193 13.27 -32.27 -26.91
CA ALA A 193 13.20 -31.96 -25.48
C ALA A 193 11.95 -32.59 -24.80
N CYS A 194 10.81 -32.65 -25.51
CA CYS A 194 9.61 -33.34 -25.02
C CYS A 194 9.82 -34.85 -24.95
N GLU A 195 10.43 -35.46 -25.98
CA GLU A 195 10.71 -36.90 -26.02
C GLU A 195 11.62 -37.31 -24.87
N ASP A 196 12.66 -36.53 -24.58
CA ASP A 196 13.54 -36.72 -23.43
C ASP A 196 12.78 -36.67 -22.09
N LEU A 197 11.88 -35.69 -21.89
CA LEU A 197 11.04 -35.62 -20.69
C LEU A 197 10.13 -36.85 -20.54
N ILE A 198 9.59 -37.36 -21.65
CA ILE A 198 8.76 -38.56 -21.66
C ILE A 198 9.58 -39.79 -21.26
N GLU A 199 10.81 -39.92 -21.76
CA GLU A 199 11.72 -41.01 -21.37
C GLU A 199 12.10 -40.94 -19.89
N GLN A 200 12.21 -39.74 -19.33
CA GLN A 200 12.40 -39.52 -17.89
C GLN A 200 11.13 -39.79 -17.05
N GLY A 201 9.99 -40.08 -17.70
CA GLY A 201 8.74 -40.47 -17.06
C GLY A 201 7.78 -39.32 -16.74
N ALA A 202 7.88 -38.18 -17.43
CA ALA A 202 6.88 -37.10 -17.31
C ALA A 202 5.47 -37.65 -17.58
N ASN A 203 4.48 -37.27 -16.77
CA ASN A 203 3.07 -37.61 -17.01
C ASN A 203 2.33 -36.51 -17.79
N VAL A 204 2.86 -35.28 -17.74
CA VAL A 204 2.38 -34.10 -18.46
C VAL A 204 3.59 -33.19 -18.72
N ILE A 205 3.57 -32.46 -19.83
CA ILE A 205 4.58 -31.47 -20.16
C ILE A 205 3.98 -30.07 -20.03
N VAL A 206 4.70 -29.19 -19.32
CA VAL A 206 4.35 -27.79 -19.09
C VAL A 206 5.38 -26.89 -19.77
N PRO A 207 4.97 -26.08 -20.75
CA PRO A 207 5.82 -25.02 -21.28
C PRO A 207 6.11 -23.94 -20.23
N GLY A 208 7.39 -23.71 -19.95
CA GLY A 208 7.89 -22.65 -19.06
C GLY A 208 8.42 -21.41 -19.80
N LEU A 209 8.06 -21.27 -21.08
CA LEU A 209 8.28 -20.11 -21.93
C LEU A 209 7.00 -19.88 -22.73
N THR A 210 6.54 -18.63 -22.83
CA THR A 210 5.27 -18.30 -23.48
C THR A 210 5.34 -18.46 -25.00
N GLU A 211 6.54 -18.42 -25.56
CA GLU A 211 6.83 -18.66 -26.97
C GLU A 211 6.53 -20.10 -27.42
N ILE A 212 6.68 -21.09 -26.55
CA ILE A 212 6.47 -22.51 -26.91
C ILE A 212 5.01 -22.77 -27.30
N ALA A 213 4.06 -22.04 -26.72
CA ALA A 213 2.64 -22.17 -27.08
C ALA A 213 2.35 -21.76 -28.53
N LEU A 214 3.22 -20.95 -29.16
CA LEU A 214 3.09 -20.53 -30.56
C LEU A 214 3.43 -21.65 -31.55
N VAL A 215 4.20 -22.64 -31.09
CA VAL A 215 4.71 -23.76 -31.93
C VAL A 215 4.19 -25.11 -31.47
N ALA A 216 3.28 -25.13 -30.49
CA ALA A 216 2.76 -26.37 -29.89
C ALA A 216 2.11 -27.30 -30.92
N ASP A 217 1.37 -26.75 -31.90
CA ASP A 217 0.71 -27.52 -32.95
C ASP A 217 1.72 -28.20 -33.90
N GLU A 218 2.91 -27.61 -34.07
CA GLU A 218 3.97 -28.12 -34.96
C GLU A 218 4.77 -29.27 -34.32
N LEU A 219 4.66 -29.49 -32.99
CA LEU A 219 5.31 -30.61 -32.30
C LEU A 219 4.68 -31.97 -32.64
N GLY A 220 3.47 -31.96 -33.20
CA GLY A 220 2.68 -33.15 -33.49
C GLY A 220 2.20 -33.89 -32.24
N ALA A 221 1.74 -35.13 -32.43
CA ALA A 221 1.22 -35.94 -31.33
C ALA A 221 2.35 -36.41 -30.39
N LEU A 222 2.23 -36.08 -29.11
CA LEU A 222 3.10 -36.56 -28.04
C LEU A 222 2.43 -37.67 -27.24
N ARG A 223 3.23 -38.56 -26.63
CA ARG A 223 2.73 -39.68 -25.79
C ARG A 223 2.10 -39.22 -24.48
N VAL A 224 2.35 -37.97 -24.08
CA VAL A 224 1.82 -37.35 -22.87
C VAL A 224 1.22 -35.99 -23.21
N PRO A 225 0.25 -35.48 -22.45
CA PRO A 225 -0.37 -34.19 -22.74
C PRO A 225 0.65 -33.04 -22.63
N LEU A 226 0.61 -32.13 -23.59
CA LEU A 226 1.30 -30.83 -23.54
C LEU A 226 0.29 -29.75 -23.14
N VAL A 227 0.58 -29.00 -22.08
CA VAL A 227 -0.28 -27.91 -21.61
C VAL A 227 -0.09 -26.67 -22.48
N ASP A 228 -1.18 -26.04 -22.91
CA ASP A 228 -1.13 -24.67 -23.44
C ASP A 228 -1.08 -23.67 -22.27
N SER A 229 0.13 -23.32 -21.85
CA SER A 229 0.36 -22.40 -20.73
C SER A 229 -0.28 -21.02 -20.94
N ASN A 230 -0.30 -20.52 -22.17
CA ASN A 230 -0.87 -19.21 -22.49
C ASN A 230 -2.40 -19.24 -22.36
N LEU A 231 -3.05 -20.32 -22.81
CA LEU A 231 -4.50 -20.51 -22.67
C LEU A 231 -4.90 -20.73 -21.22
N ALA A 232 -4.16 -21.58 -20.50
CA ALA A 232 -4.37 -21.80 -19.07
C ALA A 232 -4.29 -20.48 -18.28
N TYR A 233 -3.31 -19.63 -18.61
CA TYR A 233 -3.16 -18.31 -18.00
C TYR A 233 -4.33 -17.37 -18.33
N ALA A 234 -4.69 -17.25 -19.61
CA ALA A 234 -5.81 -16.43 -20.05
C ALA A 234 -7.13 -16.81 -19.36
N GLN A 235 -7.45 -18.11 -19.29
CA GLN A 235 -8.65 -18.61 -18.61
C GLN A 235 -8.62 -18.32 -17.11
N TYR A 236 -7.46 -18.43 -16.48
CA TYR A 236 -7.29 -18.13 -15.06
C TYR A 236 -7.50 -16.64 -14.77
N VAL A 237 -6.95 -15.75 -15.60
CA VAL A 237 -7.18 -14.29 -15.52
C VAL A 237 -8.69 -13.98 -15.64
N VAL A 238 -9.37 -14.54 -16.64
CA VAL A 238 -10.81 -14.31 -16.83
C VAL A 238 -11.63 -14.83 -15.65
N SER A 239 -11.24 -15.97 -15.06
CA SER A 239 -11.98 -16.58 -13.95
C SER A 239 -12.07 -15.69 -12.71
N GLY A 240 -11.08 -14.80 -12.49
CA GLY A 240 -11.00 -13.98 -11.26
C GLY A 240 -10.68 -14.77 -9.98
N GLN A 241 -10.44 -16.08 -10.08
CA GLN A 241 -10.21 -16.98 -8.94
C GLN A 241 -8.73 -17.05 -8.56
N TYR A 242 -8.11 -15.90 -8.32
CA TYR A 242 -6.71 -15.78 -7.88
C TYR A 242 -6.60 -14.97 -6.60
N HIS A 243 -5.50 -15.17 -5.89
CA HIS A 243 -5.26 -14.48 -4.62
C HIS A 243 -5.11 -12.98 -4.83
N THR A 244 -5.88 -12.19 -4.07
CA THR A 244 -5.74 -10.74 -4.00
C THR A 244 -4.49 -10.38 -3.19
N PRO A 245 -3.68 -9.40 -3.61
CA PRO A 245 -2.54 -8.96 -2.80
C PRO A 245 -3.00 -8.55 -1.40
N GLU A 246 -2.22 -8.90 -0.38
CA GLU A 246 -2.39 -8.28 0.93
C GLU A 246 -2.08 -6.78 0.79
N THR A 247 -3.05 -5.94 1.12
CA THR A 247 -2.86 -4.49 1.12
C THR A 247 -2.03 -4.10 2.34
N ILE A 248 -0.84 -3.52 2.11
CA ILE A 248 -0.03 -2.95 3.19
C ILE A 248 -0.78 -1.73 3.74
N PHE A 249 -1.14 -1.78 5.02
CA PHE A 249 -1.81 -0.69 5.70
C PHE A 249 -0.96 0.59 5.70
N LYS A 250 -1.54 1.72 5.32
CA LYS A 250 -0.88 3.02 5.23
C LYS A 250 -1.60 4.08 6.06
N VAL A 251 -0.83 4.82 6.86
CA VAL A 251 -1.31 5.99 7.59
C VAL A 251 -1.01 7.24 6.76
N GLY A 252 -2.06 7.96 6.35
CA GLY A 252 -1.95 9.29 5.75
C GLY A 252 -1.82 10.37 6.83
N VAL A 253 -0.91 11.32 6.66
CA VAL A 253 -0.68 12.41 7.61
C VAL A 253 -0.89 13.76 6.92
N VAL A 254 -1.90 14.51 7.38
CA VAL A 254 -2.12 15.91 6.99
C VAL A 254 -1.13 16.78 7.77
N GLY A 255 0.04 16.97 7.19
CA GLY A 255 1.14 17.71 7.80
C GLY A 255 1.15 19.20 7.46
N GLY A 256 2.14 19.91 8.01
CA GLY A 256 2.39 21.32 7.72
C GLY A 256 1.61 22.32 8.57
N VAL A 257 0.80 21.85 9.53
CA VAL A 257 -0.11 22.69 10.33
C VAL A 257 0.17 22.68 11.85
N GLY A 258 1.43 22.70 12.35
CA GLY A 258 2.66 23.16 11.69
C GLY A 258 3.69 22.08 11.29
N PRO A 259 4.77 22.47 10.57
CA PRO A 259 5.82 21.55 10.13
C PRO A 259 6.52 20.77 11.26
N ALA A 260 6.90 21.45 12.35
CA ALA A 260 7.60 20.84 13.47
C ALA A 260 6.73 19.80 14.20
N ALA A 261 5.45 20.12 14.42
CA ALA A 261 4.47 19.20 14.99
C ALA A 261 4.26 17.94 14.12
N THR A 262 4.38 18.08 12.79
CA THR A 262 4.28 16.93 11.88
C THR A 262 5.47 15.98 12.06
N VAL A 263 6.70 16.52 12.15
CA VAL A 263 7.91 15.72 12.37
C VAL A 263 7.87 15.02 13.72
N ASP A 264 7.43 15.72 14.76
CA ASP A 264 7.24 15.15 16.09
C ASP A 264 6.17 14.04 16.11
N PHE A 265 5.05 14.21 15.38
CA PHE A 265 4.06 13.15 15.21
C PHE A 265 4.64 11.89 14.54
N ILE A 266 5.44 12.06 13.48
CA ILE A 266 6.11 10.93 12.81
C ILE A 266 7.05 10.22 13.78
N HIS A 267 7.83 10.97 14.57
CA HIS A 267 8.69 10.40 15.61
C HIS A 267 7.88 9.57 16.64
N LYS A 268 6.72 10.08 17.06
CA LYS A 268 5.82 9.37 17.99
C LYS A 268 5.23 8.09 17.39
N ILE A 269 4.87 8.09 16.10
CA ILE A 269 4.45 6.87 15.38
C ILE A 269 5.57 5.83 15.41
N VAL A 270 6.79 6.23 15.04
CA VAL A 270 7.96 5.33 15.03
C VAL A 270 8.19 4.74 16.41
N ARG A 271 8.18 5.58 17.46
CA ARG A 271 8.35 5.15 18.85
C ARG A 271 7.23 4.22 19.35
N ALA A 272 5.99 4.47 18.93
CA ALA A 272 4.84 3.67 19.33
C ALA A 272 4.72 2.34 18.55
N THR A 273 5.43 2.20 17.43
CA THR A 273 5.36 1.00 16.59
C THR A 273 6.24 -0.12 17.15
N PRO A 274 5.69 -1.31 17.45
CA PRO A 274 6.48 -2.45 17.91
C PRO A 274 7.24 -3.07 16.72
N ALA A 275 8.47 -2.61 16.47
CA ALA A 275 9.30 -3.04 15.35
C ALA A 275 10.65 -3.63 15.81
N ARG A 276 11.15 -4.65 15.09
CA ARG A 276 12.50 -5.23 15.30
C ARG A 276 13.47 -4.88 14.18
N ARG A 277 12.94 -4.50 13.03
CA ARG A 277 13.66 -4.06 11.83
C ARG A 277 12.80 -3.06 11.07
N ASP A 278 13.40 -2.37 10.11
CA ASP A 278 12.75 -1.32 9.33
C ASP A 278 11.42 -1.77 8.69
N GLN A 279 11.37 -3.00 8.16
CA GLN A 279 10.20 -3.54 7.47
C GLN A 279 9.01 -3.82 8.40
N ASP A 280 9.21 -3.80 9.72
CA ASP A 280 8.13 -3.97 10.70
C ASP A 280 7.44 -2.62 11.02
N HIS A 281 7.98 -1.50 10.54
CA HIS A 281 7.37 -0.18 10.73
C HIS A 281 6.20 0.06 9.77
N LEU A 282 5.31 0.97 10.18
CA LEU A 282 4.16 1.37 9.37
C LEU A 282 4.57 2.18 8.14
N LYS A 283 3.90 1.92 7.01
CA LYS A 283 4.02 2.75 5.82
C LYS A 283 3.26 4.06 6.03
N LEU A 284 3.94 5.19 5.84
CA LEU A 284 3.35 6.52 6.00
C LEU A 284 3.29 7.25 4.67
N LEU A 285 2.17 7.94 4.41
CA LEU A 285 2.12 9.01 3.41
C LEU A 285 1.99 10.33 4.14
N VAL A 286 2.92 11.25 3.91
CA VAL A 286 2.92 12.55 4.59
C VAL A 286 2.81 13.64 3.54
N GLU A 287 1.71 14.40 3.57
CA GLU A 287 1.57 15.62 2.80
C GLU A 287 1.90 16.79 3.74
N GLN A 288 3.14 17.25 3.70
CA GLN A 288 3.62 18.39 4.49
C GLN A 288 3.24 19.70 3.79
N ASN A 289 2.05 20.23 4.07
CA ASN A 289 1.50 21.41 3.39
C ASN A 289 1.37 22.63 4.31
N PRO A 290 2.44 23.42 4.51
CA PRO A 290 2.38 24.65 5.30
C PRO A 290 1.63 25.80 4.63
N GLN A 291 1.20 25.65 3.37
CA GLN A 291 0.36 26.63 2.68
C GLN A 291 -1.12 26.53 3.06
N ILE A 292 -1.52 25.59 3.91
CA ILE A 292 -2.88 25.57 4.49
C ILE A 292 -3.07 26.86 5.33
N PRO A 293 -4.10 27.68 5.04
CA PRO A 293 -4.41 28.88 5.81
C PRO A 293 -4.39 28.69 7.32
N ASP A 294 -4.05 29.74 8.08
CA ASP A 294 -4.04 29.66 9.54
C ASP A 294 -5.47 29.43 10.06
N ARG A 295 -5.61 28.42 10.92
CA ARG A 295 -6.91 27.99 11.45
C ARG A 295 -7.43 28.99 12.47
N THR A 296 -6.55 29.56 13.28
CA THR A 296 -6.92 30.54 14.31
C THR A 296 -7.39 31.84 13.65
N ASP A 297 -6.64 32.35 12.67
CA ASP A 297 -7.01 33.58 11.95
C ASP A 297 -8.38 33.48 11.28
N ASN A 298 -8.77 32.29 10.79
CA ASN A 298 -10.10 32.06 10.24
C ASN A 298 -11.20 31.91 11.30
N LEU A 299 -10.92 31.23 12.42
CA LEU A 299 -11.94 30.93 13.43
C LEU A 299 -12.32 32.14 14.29
N ILE A 300 -11.38 33.07 14.51
CA ILE A 300 -11.59 34.23 15.40
C ILE A 300 -11.23 35.57 14.75
N GLY A 301 -10.95 35.59 13.45
CA GLY A 301 -10.68 36.79 12.67
C GLY A 301 -11.24 36.68 11.26
N ASP A 302 -10.70 37.48 10.33
CA ASP A 302 -11.13 37.50 8.92
C ASP A 302 -10.18 36.72 8.00
N GLY A 303 -9.46 35.74 8.56
CA GLY A 303 -8.50 34.92 7.82
C GLY A 303 -9.17 33.97 6.80
N PRO A 304 -8.44 33.55 5.75
CA PRO A 304 -8.99 32.67 4.71
C PRO A 304 -9.37 31.29 5.26
N ASP A 305 -10.46 30.72 4.73
CA ASP A 305 -10.99 29.41 5.16
C ASP A 305 -10.03 28.26 4.77
N PRO A 306 -9.51 27.47 5.74
CA PRO A 306 -8.60 26.36 5.46
C PRO A 306 -9.30 25.08 4.94
N THR A 307 -10.63 25.02 4.92
CA THR A 307 -11.41 23.80 4.64
C THR A 307 -11.01 23.14 3.32
N ILE A 308 -10.92 23.93 2.23
CA ILE A 308 -10.57 23.38 0.90
C ILE A 308 -9.13 22.86 0.87
N SER A 309 -8.19 23.57 1.50
CA SER A 309 -6.79 23.14 1.55
C SER A 309 -6.63 21.85 2.37
N LEU A 310 -7.32 21.75 3.52
CA LEU A 310 -7.36 20.54 4.34
C LEU A 310 -7.97 19.36 3.56
N TYR A 311 -9.11 19.59 2.90
CA TYR A 311 -9.79 18.57 2.11
C TYR A 311 -8.94 18.10 0.92
N ALA A 312 -8.31 19.02 0.19
CA ALA A 312 -7.42 18.70 -0.92
C ALA A 312 -6.22 17.86 -0.46
N THR A 313 -5.62 18.19 0.69
CA THR A 313 -4.57 17.38 1.29
C THR A 313 -5.08 15.98 1.68
N CYS A 314 -6.27 15.87 2.29
CA CYS A 314 -6.88 14.57 2.59
C CYS A 314 -7.12 13.74 1.32
N LYS A 315 -7.61 14.36 0.24
CA LYS A 315 -7.83 13.68 -1.05
C LYS A 315 -6.55 13.19 -1.72
N LYS A 316 -5.45 13.93 -1.60
CA LYS A 316 -4.13 13.45 -2.06
C LYS A 316 -3.70 12.19 -1.30
N LEU A 317 -3.89 12.16 0.02
CA LEU A 317 -3.55 11.01 0.86
C LEU A 317 -4.43 9.79 0.54
N GLU A 318 -5.74 10.01 0.40
CA GLU A 318 -6.70 8.98 -0.05
C GLU A 318 -6.32 8.42 -1.42
N THR A 319 -5.99 9.29 -2.39
CA THR A 319 -5.55 8.88 -3.73
C THR A 319 -4.22 8.12 -3.69
N GLY A 320 -3.33 8.45 -2.75
CA GLY A 320 -2.11 7.68 -2.47
C GLY A 320 -2.35 6.32 -1.80
N GLY A 321 -3.62 5.99 -1.54
CA GLY A 321 -4.06 4.74 -0.92
C GLY A 321 -3.71 4.68 0.56
N ALA A 322 -3.94 5.77 1.29
CA ALA A 322 -3.98 5.76 2.75
C ALA A 322 -5.24 5.04 3.25
N ASP A 323 -5.12 4.19 4.27
CA ASP A 323 -6.25 3.45 4.87
C ASP A 323 -6.91 4.24 6.01
N LEU A 324 -6.17 5.17 6.62
CA LEU A 324 -6.69 6.16 7.55
C LEU A 324 -5.92 7.47 7.40
N ILE A 325 -6.50 8.55 7.91
CA ILE A 325 -5.87 9.87 7.94
C ILE A 325 -5.71 10.36 9.38
N ALA A 326 -4.53 10.89 9.70
CA ALA A 326 -4.22 11.56 10.95
C ALA A 326 -3.92 13.04 10.68
N ILE A 327 -4.42 13.92 11.56
CA ILE A 327 -4.18 15.36 11.49
C ILE A 327 -3.51 15.80 12.80
N PRO A 328 -2.18 15.91 12.90
CA PRO A 328 -1.50 16.37 14.11
C PRO A 328 -1.65 17.90 14.30
N CYS A 329 -2.89 18.38 14.42
CA CYS A 329 -3.24 19.77 14.70
C CYS A 329 -4.62 19.84 15.38
N ASN A 330 -4.69 20.35 16.61
CA ASN A 330 -5.95 20.43 17.36
C ASN A 330 -6.93 21.40 16.69
N THR A 331 -6.48 22.59 16.32
CA THR A 331 -7.33 23.63 15.72
C THR A 331 -7.95 23.18 14.39
N ALA A 332 -7.24 22.34 13.61
CA ALA A 332 -7.76 21.80 12.35
C ALA A 332 -8.98 20.87 12.54
N HIS A 333 -9.18 20.31 13.74
CA HIS A 333 -10.32 19.44 14.01
C HIS A 333 -11.67 20.16 14.03
N ALA A 334 -11.68 21.50 14.14
CA ALA A 334 -12.89 22.30 13.97
C ALA A 334 -13.52 22.16 12.57
N PHE A 335 -12.73 21.72 11.58
CA PHE A 335 -13.16 21.58 10.19
C PHE A 335 -13.43 20.12 9.80
N VAL A 336 -13.10 19.14 10.66
CA VAL A 336 -13.18 17.70 10.33
C VAL A 336 -14.60 17.25 10.01
N GLU A 337 -15.61 17.72 10.75
CA GLU A 337 -17.03 17.39 10.49
C GLU A 337 -17.48 17.82 9.08
N ARG A 338 -16.85 18.86 8.50
CA ARG A 338 -17.17 19.37 7.15
C ARG A 338 -16.53 18.55 6.03
N ILE A 339 -15.38 17.90 6.30
CA ILE A 339 -14.58 17.19 5.29
C ILE A 339 -14.81 15.68 5.30
N GLN A 340 -15.00 15.06 6.47
CA GLN A 340 -15.12 13.61 6.61
C GLN A 340 -16.21 12.98 5.73
N PRO A 341 -17.41 13.57 5.57
CA PRO A 341 -18.46 12.97 4.73
C PRO A 341 -18.10 12.80 3.25
N TYR A 342 -17.06 13.50 2.78
CA TYR A 342 -16.61 13.48 1.38
C TYR A 342 -15.36 12.62 1.17
N LEU A 343 -14.89 11.91 2.20
CA LEU A 343 -13.75 10.99 2.15
C LEU A 343 -14.26 9.55 2.27
N GLY A 344 -13.72 8.64 1.47
CA GLY A 344 -13.87 7.20 1.57
C GLY A 344 -12.98 6.57 2.64
N VAL A 345 -12.02 7.33 3.19
CA VAL A 345 -11.12 6.89 4.27
C VAL A 345 -11.39 7.66 5.57
N PRO A 346 -11.30 7.01 6.74
CA PRO A 346 -11.59 7.66 8.02
C PRO A 346 -10.45 8.58 8.46
N ILE A 347 -10.80 9.75 8.99
CA ILE A 347 -9.91 10.61 9.78
C ILE A 347 -10.01 10.17 11.24
N VAL A 348 -8.86 9.85 11.85
CA VAL A 348 -8.79 9.60 13.30
C VAL A 348 -8.90 10.95 14.01
N ASN A 349 -10.05 11.21 14.62
CA ASN A 349 -10.29 12.45 15.36
C ASN A 349 -9.46 12.48 16.65
N MET A 350 -8.43 13.33 16.67
CA MET A 350 -7.48 13.49 17.77
C MET A 350 -8.16 13.86 19.10
N LEU A 351 -9.23 14.66 19.06
CA LEU A 351 -9.94 15.10 20.26
C LEU A 351 -10.69 13.94 20.89
N THR A 352 -11.43 13.18 20.07
CA THR A 352 -12.18 12.00 20.53
C THR A 352 -11.25 10.97 21.17
N VAL A 353 -10.12 10.66 20.54
CA VAL A 353 -9.17 9.66 21.08
C VAL A 353 -8.47 10.17 22.34
N THR A 354 -8.20 11.47 22.44
CA THR A 354 -7.64 12.10 23.65
C THR A 354 -8.61 12.04 24.82
N VAL A 355 -9.89 12.37 24.59
CA VAL A 355 -10.92 12.31 25.65
C VAL A 355 -11.15 10.87 26.12
N ARG A 356 -11.15 9.90 25.20
CA ARG A 356 -11.21 8.48 25.57
C ARG A 356 -10.00 8.08 26.44
N TYR A 357 -8.80 8.48 26.04
CA TYR A 357 -7.58 8.23 26.82
C TYR A 357 -7.65 8.85 28.22
N LEU A 358 -8.17 10.07 28.35
CA LEU A 358 -8.37 10.72 29.64
C LEU A 358 -9.31 9.92 30.54
N ARG A 359 -10.41 9.40 29.98
CA ARG A 359 -11.39 8.60 30.73
C ARG A 359 -10.84 7.25 31.17
N GLU A 360 -10.02 6.62 30.35
CA GLU A 360 -9.36 5.35 30.65
C GLU A 360 -8.24 5.54 31.70
N SER A 361 -7.43 6.59 31.56
CA SER A 361 -6.23 6.82 32.38
C SER A 361 -6.52 7.51 33.71
N PHE A 362 -7.59 8.33 33.75
CA PHE A 362 -7.97 9.11 34.93
C PHE A 362 -9.49 8.98 35.21
N PRO A 363 -9.97 7.81 35.67
CA PRO A 363 -11.41 7.56 35.83
C PRO A 363 -12.11 8.52 36.80
N ALA A 364 -11.40 9.04 37.80
CA ALA A 364 -11.93 9.97 38.79
C ALA A 364 -11.94 11.44 38.32
N LEU A 365 -11.36 11.74 37.15
CA LEU A 365 -11.18 13.10 36.65
C LEU A 365 -12.53 13.77 36.36
N ARG A 366 -12.67 15.02 36.82
CA ARG A 366 -13.87 15.85 36.64
C ARG A 366 -13.60 17.10 35.82
N SER A 367 -12.40 17.67 35.93
CA SER A 367 -11.96 18.84 35.19
C SER A 367 -10.61 18.60 34.54
N VAL A 368 -10.36 19.28 33.42
CA VAL A 368 -9.12 19.15 32.65
C VAL A 368 -8.66 20.54 32.24
N GLY A 369 -7.41 20.87 32.55
CA GLY A 369 -6.77 22.08 32.04
C GLY A 369 -6.45 21.93 30.57
N VAL A 370 -6.74 22.93 29.74
CA VAL A 370 -6.43 22.90 28.31
C VAL A 370 -5.56 24.09 27.94
N LEU A 371 -4.33 23.81 27.51
CA LEU A 371 -3.41 24.80 26.94
C LEU A 371 -3.50 24.71 25.42
N ALA A 372 -4.18 25.65 24.77
CA ALA A 372 -4.42 25.62 23.34
C ALA A 372 -4.38 27.02 22.72
N THR A 373 -4.39 27.09 21.39
CA THR A 373 -4.52 28.38 20.69
C THR A 373 -5.89 29.00 20.97
N CYS A 374 -5.99 30.33 20.90
CA CYS A 374 -7.28 31.02 21.04
C CYS A 374 -8.32 30.52 20.04
N GLY A 375 -7.92 30.19 18.79
CA GLY A 375 -8.82 29.60 17.80
C GLY A 375 -9.36 28.23 18.23
N THR A 376 -8.52 27.41 18.88
CA THR A 376 -8.94 26.10 19.40
C THR A 376 -9.98 26.28 20.52
N LEU A 377 -9.72 27.20 21.46
CA LEU A 377 -10.66 27.50 22.55
C LEU A 377 -11.98 28.07 22.01
N ALA A 378 -11.90 29.07 21.13
CA ALA A 378 -13.09 29.73 20.57
C ALA A 378 -13.94 28.81 19.69
N SER A 379 -13.32 27.83 19.02
CA SER A 379 -14.07 26.82 18.26
C SER A 379 -14.89 25.85 19.12
N GLY A 380 -14.63 25.80 20.44
CA GLY A 380 -15.33 24.90 21.37
C GLY A 380 -15.03 23.41 21.15
N VAL A 381 -14.06 23.05 20.31
CA VAL A 381 -13.84 21.65 19.93
C VAL A 381 -13.42 20.77 21.09
N TYR A 382 -12.56 21.27 21.99
CA TYR A 382 -12.20 20.56 23.22
C TYR A 382 -13.31 20.59 24.25
N GLU A 383 -14.01 21.71 24.40
CA GLU A 383 -15.16 21.85 25.31
C GLU A 383 -16.22 20.79 24.98
N LYS A 384 -16.72 20.78 23.73
CA LYS A 384 -17.69 19.80 23.22
C LYS A 384 -17.20 18.36 23.42
N ALA A 385 -15.93 18.09 23.09
CA ALA A 385 -15.37 16.74 23.21
C ALA A 385 -15.31 16.28 24.68
N LEU A 386 -14.82 17.13 25.59
CA LEU A 386 -14.71 16.83 27.02
C LEU A 386 -16.09 16.68 27.68
N GLU A 387 -17.02 17.61 27.40
CA GLU A 387 -18.38 17.62 27.96
C GLU A 387 -19.18 16.40 27.54
N SER A 388 -19.02 15.93 26.30
CA SER A 388 -19.68 14.70 25.82
C SER A 388 -19.33 13.46 26.64
N HIS A 389 -18.23 13.52 27.41
CA HIS A 389 -17.80 12.47 28.32
C HIS A 389 -17.94 12.89 29.78
N GLY A 390 -18.54 14.05 30.11
CA GLY A 390 -18.74 14.55 31.47
C GLY A 390 -17.49 15.17 32.13
N LEU A 391 -16.53 15.65 31.33
CA LEU A 391 -15.36 16.39 31.80
C LEU A 391 -15.58 17.89 31.59
N ARG A 392 -15.25 18.71 32.60
CA ARG A 392 -15.27 20.16 32.49
C ARG A 392 -13.94 20.69 31.97
N GLN A 393 -13.97 21.57 30.98
CA GLN A 393 -12.77 22.28 30.53
C GLN A 393 -12.42 23.41 31.51
N VAL A 394 -11.13 23.54 31.83
CA VAL A 394 -10.53 24.70 32.52
C VAL A 394 -9.48 25.30 31.61
N VAL A 395 -9.50 26.60 31.42
CA VAL A 395 -8.58 27.31 30.52
C VAL A 395 -7.86 28.42 31.29
N PRO A 396 -6.65 28.83 30.89
CA PRO A 396 -5.94 29.93 31.54
C PRO A 396 -6.75 31.23 31.51
N ALA A 397 -6.61 32.05 32.55
CA ALA A 397 -7.15 33.41 32.57
C ALA A 397 -6.63 34.24 31.37
N PRO A 398 -7.33 35.28 30.91
CA PRO A 398 -7.00 36.00 29.66
C PRO A 398 -5.53 36.44 29.53
N ALA A 399 -4.93 36.96 30.61
CA ALA A 399 -3.53 37.37 30.61
C ALA A 399 -2.56 36.19 30.43
N LEU A 400 -2.86 35.04 31.03
CA LEU A 400 -2.06 33.82 30.88
C LEU A 400 -2.30 33.17 29.51
N GLN A 401 -3.52 33.23 28.98
CA GLN A 401 -3.83 32.77 27.64
C GLN A 401 -3.07 33.56 26.55
N ALA A 402 -2.86 34.87 26.76
CA ALA A 402 -1.99 35.67 25.89
C ALA A 402 -0.54 35.13 25.92
N ARG A 403 -0.01 34.77 27.09
CA ARG A 403 1.31 34.14 27.21
C ARG A 403 1.37 32.78 26.50
N VAL A 404 0.31 31.96 26.58
CA VAL A 404 0.24 30.71 25.79
C VAL A 404 0.32 31.01 24.29
N MET A 405 -0.38 32.03 23.80
CA MET A 405 -0.29 32.45 22.40
C MET A 405 1.12 32.94 22.03
N ASP A 406 1.78 33.71 22.89
CA ASP A 406 3.17 34.15 22.66
C ASP A 406 4.16 32.99 22.68
N ALA A 407 3.98 32.01 23.57
CA ALA A 407 4.78 30.79 23.58
C ALA A 407 4.66 30.00 22.27
N ILE A 408 3.48 30.04 21.62
CA ILE A 408 3.21 29.33 20.37
C ILE A 408 3.66 30.14 19.14
N TYR A 409 3.18 31.37 19.01
CA TYR A 409 3.25 32.23 17.81
C TYR A 409 4.17 33.45 17.96
N GLY A 410 4.58 33.80 19.18
CA GLY A 410 5.40 34.97 19.45
C GLY A 410 6.73 34.93 18.70
N LYS A 411 7.44 36.06 18.69
CA LYS A 411 8.74 36.18 18.00
C LYS A 411 9.77 35.15 18.49
N GLU A 412 9.69 34.79 19.77
CA GLU A 412 10.50 33.75 20.43
C GLU A 412 9.65 32.50 20.76
N GLY A 413 8.57 32.29 19.99
CA GLY A 413 7.64 31.18 20.14
C GLY A 413 8.10 29.92 19.41
N VAL A 414 7.47 28.80 19.74
CA VAL A 414 7.86 27.49 19.22
C VAL A 414 7.62 27.32 17.72
N LYS A 415 6.61 27.98 17.14
CA LYS A 415 6.43 28.00 15.67
C LYS A 415 7.55 28.75 14.94
N ALA A 416 8.23 29.67 15.60
CA ALA A 416 9.41 30.36 15.07
C ALA A 416 10.72 29.58 15.29
N GLY A 417 10.66 28.37 15.86
CA GLY A 417 11.80 27.47 16.06
C GLY A 417 12.42 27.52 17.46
N PHE A 418 11.88 28.32 18.38
CA PHE A 418 12.40 28.43 19.74
C PHE A 418 11.84 27.33 20.63
N THR A 419 12.70 26.56 21.30
CA THR A 419 12.29 25.49 22.22
C THR A 419 12.74 25.73 23.67
N ALA A 420 13.36 26.88 23.91
CA ALA A 420 13.85 27.32 25.22
C ALA A 420 13.74 28.84 25.35
N GLY A 421 13.83 29.35 26.58
CA GLY A 421 13.79 30.79 26.86
C GLY A 421 12.37 31.29 27.14
N GLN A 422 11.98 32.42 26.53
CA GLN A 422 10.74 33.13 26.85
C GLN A 422 9.50 32.26 26.66
N CYS A 423 9.41 31.48 25.58
CA CYS A 423 8.29 30.57 25.34
C CYS A 423 8.08 29.52 26.45
N GLN A 424 9.16 29.02 27.07
CA GLN A 424 9.04 28.11 28.21
C GLN A 424 8.56 28.83 29.47
N GLN A 425 9.05 30.05 29.72
CA GLN A 425 8.62 30.86 30.86
C GLN A 425 7.15 31.26 30.76
N ASP A 426 6.70 31.59 29.56
CA ASP A 426 5.30 31.91 29.25
C ASP A 426 4.39 30.71 29.48
N LEU A 427 4.80 29.53 28.99
CA LEU A 427 4.05 28.29 29.18
C LEU A 427 4.02 27.85 30.66
N ALA A 428 5.13 27.97 31.37
CA ALA A 428 5.22 27.64 32.80
C ALA A 428 4.25 28.49 33.64
N ALA A 429 4.16 29.79 33.37
CA ALA A 429 3.22 30.66 34.09
C ALA A 429 1.76 30.30 33.82
N ALA A 430 1.42 29.88 32.60
CA ALA A 430 0.07 29.41 32.27
C ALA A 430 -0.25 28.09 33.00
N ILE A 431 0.73 27.19 33.10
CA ILE A 431 0.61 25.95 33.89
C ILE A 431 0.38 26.28 35.37
N ASP A 432 1.18 27.17 35.95
CA ASP A 432 1.04 27.58 37.36
C ASP A 432 -0.35 28.17 37.65
N GLY A 433 -0.90 28.94 36.71
CA GLY A 433 -2.28 29.44 36.81
C GLY A 433 -3.31 28.31 36.85
N LEU A 434 -3.21 27.32 35.94
CA LEU A 434 -4.10 26.16 35.95
C LEU A 434 -3.96 25.32 37.23
N ILE A 435 -2.73 25.20 37.77
CA ILE A 435 -2.47 24.53 39.04
C ILE A 435 -3.15 25.27 40.19
N ALA A 436 -3.08 26.60 40.22
CA ALA A 436 -3.77 27.42 41.22
C ALA A 436 -5.29 27.27 41.16
N ASP A 437 -5.85 26.99 39.97
CA ASP A 437 -7.27 26.67 39.76
C ASP A 437 -7.64 25.21 40.12
N GLY A 438 -6.69 24.43 40.66
CA GLY A 438 -6.92 23.06 41.13
C GLY A 438 -6.91 22.00 40.03
N VAL A 439 -6.30 22.28 38.87
CA VAL A 439 -6.17 21.30 37.79
C VAL A 439 -5.12 20.24 38.12
N GLU A 440 -5.50 18.95 38.00
CA GLU A 440 -4.61 17.81 38.23
C GLU A 440 -4.08 17.18 36.93
N VAL A 441 -4.75 17.45 35.80
CA VAL A 441 -4.38 16.96 34.46
C VAL A 441 -4.51 18.09 33.43
N ILE A 442 -3.43 18.33 32.69
CA ILE A 442 -3.37 19.34 31.62
C ILE A 442 -3.23 18.65 30.26
N VAL A 443 -4.08 19.01 29.31
CA VAL A 443 -3.97 18.64 27.91
C VAL A 443 -3.20 19.71 27.14
N LEU A 444 -2.18 19.27 26.39
CA LEU A 444 -1.43 20.09 25.45
C LEU A 444 -2.22 20.26 24.14
N GLY A 445 -3.28 21.06 24.20
CA GLY A 445 -4.22 21.36 23.11
C GLY A 445 -3.64 22.16 21.94
N CYS A 446 -2.32 22.34 21.85
CA CYS A 446 -1.60 22.78 20.66
C CYS A 446 -0.41 21.84 20.45
N THR A 447 -0.27 21.31 19.23
CA THR A 447 0.68 20.23 18.91
C THR A 447 2.14 20.69 18.87
N GLU A 448 2.41 21.98 18.98
CA GLU A 448 3.74 22.52 19.21
C GLU A 448 4.15 22.53 20.69
N LEU A 449 3.22 22.48 21.65
CA LEU A 449 3.53 22.49 23.09
C LEU A 449 4.32 21.26 23.57
N PRO A 450 4.11 20.03 23.05
CA PRO A 450 4.95 18.88 23.38
C PRO A 450 6.44 19.05 23.03
N LEU A 451 6.78 20.01 22.16
CA LEU A 451 8.18 20.33 21.87
C LEU A 451 8.85 21.09 23.04
N LEU A 452 8.05 21.79 23.85
CA LEU A 452 8.47 22.52 25.05
C LEU A 452 8.36 21.66 26.33
N ILE A 453 7.38 20.74 26.38
CA ILE A 453 7.12 19.85 27.51
C ILE A 453 7.23 18.41 27.06
N ARG A 454 8.34 17.76 27.42
CA ARG A 454 8.64 16.37 27.03
C ARG A 454 8.26 15.33 28.07
N GLU A 455 8.17 15.76 29.33
CA GLU A 455 7.83 14.88 30.44
C GLU A 455 6.32 14.66 30.53
N PRO A 456 5.85 13.48 30.97
CA PRO A 456 4.43 13.18 31.13
C PRO A 456 3.79 13.89 32.34
N TYR A 457 4.54 14.76 33.01
CA TYR A 457 4.09 15.58 34.13
C TYR A 457 4.92 16.86 34.20
N VAL A 458 4.37 17.86 34.90
CA VAL A 458 5.06 19.10 35.25
C VAL A 458 4.96 19.33 36.76
N ILE A 459 5.92 20.07 37.30
CA ILE A 459 5.92 20.49 38.71
C ILE A 459 5.71 22.00 38.72
N GLY A 460 4.61 22.45 39.32
CA GLY A 460 4.32 23.87 39.47
C GLY A 460 5.23 24.56 40.47
N ALA A 461 5.22 25.88 40.48
CA ALA A 461 6.01 26.70 41.41
C ALA A 461 5.68 26.42 42.90
N ASN A 462 4.46 25.93 43.18
CA ASN A 462 4.02 25.49 44.52
C ASN A 462 4.45 24.05 44.87
N GLY A 463 5.20 23.36 44.00
CA GLY A 463 5.62 21.98 44.17
C GLY A 463 4.57 20.92 43.78
N ALA A 464 3.37 21.32 43.35
CA ALA A 464 2.33 20.38 42.93
C ALA A 464 2.73 19.68 41.62
N ARG A 465 2.57 18.36 41.59
CA ARG A 465 2.80 17.55 40.40
C ARG A 465 1.50 17.37 39.63
N VAL A 466 1.49 17.79 38.37
CA VAL A 466 0.33 17.70 37.48
C VAL A 466 0.66 16.83 36.28
N SER A 467 -0.26 15.94 35.92
CA SER A 467 -0.08 15.06 34.76
C SER A 467 -0.30 15.85 33.47
N VAL A 468 0.50 15.56 32.46
CA VAL A 468 0.39 16.18 31.14
C VAL A 468 -0.01 15.13 30.12
N VAL A 469 -1.03 15.45 29.33
CA VAL A 469 -1.51 14.61 28.24
C VAL A 469 -1.19 15.31 26.93
N ASP A 470 -0.46 14.58 26.08
CA ASP A 470 -0.06 14.98 24.74
C ASP A 470 -1.00 14.34 23.71
N PRO A 471 -1.92 15.10 23.10
CA PRO A 471 -2.85 14.59 22.09
C PRO A 471 -2.15 13.96 20.88
N THR A 472 -0.96 14.45 20.51
CA THR A 472 -0.18 13.94 19.38
C THR A 472 0.34 12.53 19.67
N ASP A 473 0.75 12.25 20.91
CA ASP A 473 1.17 10.90 21.33
C ASP A 473 -0.02 9.93 21.38
N VAL A 474 -1.17 10.38 21.88
CA VAL A 474 -2.41 9.58 21.89
C VAL A 474 -2.86 9.26 20.46
N LEU A 475 -2.85 10.25 19.56
CA LEU A 475 -3.16 10.07 18.14
C LEU A 475 -2.21 9.06 17.49
N ALA A 476 -0.91 9.16 17.77
CA ALA A 476 0.09 8.26 17.19
C ALA A 476 -0.14 6.81 17.63
N LYS A 477 -0.33 6.59 18.94
CA LYS A 477 -0.68 5.27 19.50
C LYS A 477 -1.97 4.73 18.89
N GLN A 478 -2.99 5.56 18.69
CA GLN A 478 -4.23 5.13 18.05
C GLN A 478 -4.01 4.71 16.59
N CYS A 479 -3.19 5.45 15.83
CA CYS A 479 -2.88 5.07 14.45
C CYS A 479 -2.16 3.71 14.38
N VAL A 480 -1.21 3.48 15.30
CA VAL A 480 -0.53 2.18 15.41
C VAL A 480 -1.49 1.07 15.79
N ALA A 481 -2.38 1.31 16.75
CA ALA A 481 -3.39 0.34 17.16
C ALA A 481 -4.35 -0.01 16.01
N CYS A 482 -4.77 0.97 15.21
CA CYS A 482 -5.59 0.72 14.02
C CYS A 482 -4.85 -0.11 12.97
N ALA A 483 -3.57 0.19 12.72
CA ALA A 483 -2.77 -0.48 11.69
C ALA A 483 -2.36 -1.92 12.06
N THR A 484 -2.31 -2.23 13.36
CA THR A 484 -1.88 -3.55 13.89
C THR A 484 -3.04 -4.41 14.39
N ALA A 485 -4.27 -3.90 14.33
CA ALA A 485 -5.46 -4.66 14.66
C ALA A 485 -5.65 -5.82 13.66
N PRO A 486 -6.12 -7.00 14.10
CA PRO A 486 -6.47 -8.07 13.18
C PRO A 486 -7.57 -7.59 12.21
N PRO A 487 -7.57 -8.06 10.95
CA PRO A 487 -8.61 -7.73 9.99
C PRO A 487 -9.98 -8.09 10.56
N ARG A 488 -10.93 -7.15 10.49
CA ARG A 488 -12.28 -7.27 11.04
C ARG A 488 -13.19 -8.15 10.20
#